data_AF-A0A926BZ77-F1
#
_entry.id   AF-A0A926BZ77-F1
#
_cell.length_a   1.000
_cell.length_b   1.000
_cell.length_c   1.000
_cell.angle_alpha   90.00
_cell.angle_beta   90.00
_cell.angle_gamma   90.00
#
_symmetry.space_group_name_H-M   'P 1'
#
loop_
_entity.id
_entity.type
_entity.pdbx_description
1 polymer ?
#
loop_
_entity_poly.entity_id
_entity_poly.type
_entity_poly.pdbx_seq_one_letter_code
_entity_poly.pdbx_strand_id
1 'polypeptide(L)'
;MPANTFRYQLPKKAIKADCPSCGPTHRKTLSRYIDTRTGQLLPDAFGRCDRESNCGYHLNPYHKGPSGLSYAKQSKDQARVGPIPKAWFTMAAREKHKGILKQDIMAHLMQLEGARLEQAEWVADFVFDHSSTANRPVAPVMGIPTRQTSPLYSIPREVFTQSLGYYGRNQFARLLARHFGDSVADQLLKRFNIGTSGRWPGACVFWYIDEQQHIRGGQIKLFDETFHTVKYVIKAGEKRSRTTWVHSSYARRCDELNRPYPAWLKAYLDERNEVQKSPCLFGLPQLLTADAHQPVAIVEAPKTAVISTPYFPGFIWMAVGAL
;
A
#
# COMPACT_ATOMS: atom_id res chain seq x y z
N MET A 1 -16.16 18.34 8.52
CA MET A 1 -14.77 18.69 8.16
C MET A 1 -13.89 18.59 9.39
N PRO A 2 -12.96 17.63 9.52
CA PRO A 2 -11.83 17.80 10.43
C PRO A 2 -10.59 18.18 9.62
N ALA A 3 -9.92 19.23 10.07
CA ALA A 3 -8.67 19.74 9.51
C ALA A 3 -7.55 18.69 9.56
N ASN A 4 -6.63 18.72 8.60
CA ASN A 4 -5.36 17.98 8.64
C ASN A 4 -4.60 18.32 9.92
N THR A 5 -4.82 17.53 10.96
CA THR A 5 -4.25 17.76 12.29
C THR A 5 -2.98 16.93 12.33
N PHE A 6 -1.83 17.56 12.04
CA PHE A 6 -0.51 16.93 12.21
C PHE A 6 -0.44 16.25 13.59
N ARG A 7 0.01 15.00 13.71
CA ARG A 7 0.05 14.26 14.99
C ARG A 7 0.87 14.97 16.08
N TYR A 8 2.03 15.48 15.73
CA TYR A 8 2.87 16.28 16.61
C TYR A 8 2.65 17.76 16.35
N GLN A 9 2.23 18.50 17.38
CA GLN A 9 1.93 19.93 17.27
C GLN A 9 2.49 20.73 18.43
N LEU A 10 2.70 22.02 18.21
CA LEU A 10 2.87 22.96 19.31
C LEU A 10 1.49 23.25 19.91
N PRO A 11 1.29 23.01 21.22
CA PRO A 11 -0.01 23.24 21.85
C PRO A 11 -0.38 24.73 21.84
N LYS A 12 -1.68 25.04 21.80
CA LYS A 12 -2.19 26.43 21.88
C LYS A 12 -1.66 27.16 23.12
N LYS A 13 -1.59 26.46 24.26
CA LYS A 13 -0.87 26.91 25.45
C LYS A 13 0.52 26.32 25.41
N ALA A 14 1.50 27.13 25.03
CA ALA A 14 2.88 26.68 24.87
C ALA A 14 3.45 26.16 26.21
N ILE A 15 3.98 24.94 26.17
CA ILE A 15 4.72 24.34 27.28
C ILE A 15 6.19 24.70 27.07
N LYS A 16 6.74 25.50 28.00
CA LYS A 16 8.06 26.13 27.87
C LYS A 16 9.16 25.32 28.53
N ALA A 17 10.29 25.19 27.85
CA ALA A 17 11.52 24.59 28.36
C ALA A 17 12.74 25.44 28.00
N ASP A 18 13.90 25.09 28.55
CA ASP A 18 15.15 25.77 28.25
C ASP A 18 15.62 25.37 26.84
N CYS A 19 15.92 26.37 26.01
CA CYS A 19 16.38 26.13 24.65
C CYS A 19 17.85 25.69 24.66
N PRO A 20 18.21 24.56 24.02
CA PRO A 20 19.57 24.03 24.05
C PRO A 20 20.59 24.96 23.36
N SER A 21 20.15 25.82 22.44
CA SER A 21 21.03 26.78 21.76
C SER A 21 21.11 28.14 22.45
N CYS A 22 20.19 28.47 23.37
CA CYS A 22 20.18 29.75 24.05
C CYS A 22 21.08 29.80 25.29
N GLY A 23 21.42 28.63 25.87
CA GLY A 23 22.22 28.54 27.09
C GLY A 23 21.50 29.10 28.34
N PRO A 24 22.22 29.17 29.48
CA PRO A 24 21.63 29.47 30.80
C PRO A 24 21.13 30.93 30.94
N THR A 25 21.54 31.82 30.04
CA THR A 25 21.16 33.24 30.05
C THR A 25 19.73 33.48 29.57
N HIS A 26 19.15 32.55 28.80
CA HIS A 26 17.83 32.71 28.19
C HIS A 26 16.99 31.44 28.34
N ARG A 27 16.52 31.23 29.58
CA ARG A 27 15.67 30.11 30.03
C ARG A 27 14.22 30.21 29.57
N LYS A 28 13.52 29.08 29.49
CA LYS A 28 12.09 28.94 29.15
C LYS A 28 11.67 29.55 27.80
N THR A 29 12.57 29.52 26.83
CA THR A 29 12.34 30.08 25.49
C THR A 29 11.94 29.04 24.45
N LEU A 30 11.94 27.75 24.78
CA LEU A 30 11.59 26.66 23.86
C LEU A 30 10.13 26.25 24.01
N SER A 31 9.32 26.41 22.97
CA SER A 31 7.97 25.86 22.87
C SER A 31 8.03 24.39 22.43
N ARG A 32 7.58 23.46 23.28
CA ARG A 32 7.70 22.01 23.03
C ARG A 32 6.54 21.42 22.23
N TYR A 33 6.85 20.40 21.42
CA TYR A 33 5.84 19.61 20.71
C TYR A 33 5.13 18.61 21.63
N ILE A 34 3.84 18.40 21.39
CA ILE A 34 3.00 17.36 21.99
C ILE A 34 2.53 16.37 20.93
N ASP A 35 2.34 15.11 21.30
CA ASP A 35 1.60 14.14 20.52
C ASP A 35 0.10 14.31 20.77
N THR A 36 -0.66 14.71 19.74
CA THR A 36 -2.11 14.93 19.84
C THR A 36 -2.90 13.64 20.02
N ARG A 37 -2.30 12.46 19.85
CA ARG A 37 -2.95 11.16 20.07
C ARG A 37 -2.81 10.67 21.51
N THR A 38 -1.64 10.87 22.12
CA THR A 38 -1.36 10.37 23.49
C THR A 38 -1.41 11.46 24.54
N GLY A 39 -1.40 12.74 24.14
CA GLY A 39 -1.30 13.89 25.03
C GLY A 39 0.08 14.10 25.66
N GLN A 40 1.08 13.27 25.31
CA GLN A 40 2.42 13.31 25.90
C GLN A 40 3.35 14.30 25.18
N LEU A 41 4.32 14.83 25.93
CA LEU A 41 5.39 15.68 25.39
C LEU A 41 6.41 14.85 24.63
N LEU A 42 6.91 15.40 23.52
CA LEU A 42 8.05 14.84 22.81
C LEU A 42 9.34 15.07 23.60
N PRO A 43 10.44 14.34 23.32
CA PRO A 43 11.72 14.54 24.00
C PRO A 43 12.15 16.02 24.04
N ASP A 44 12.83 16.43 25.10
CA ASP A 44 13.05 17.83 25.47
C ASP A 44 13.67 18.71 24.37
N ALA A 45 14.42 18.13 23.44
CA ALA A 45 15.01 18.83 22.30
C ALA A 45 13.99 19.24 21.22
N PHE A 46 12.85 18.53 21.09
CA PHE A 46 11.86 18.82 20.03
C PHE A 46 11.00 20.02 20.39
N GLY A 47 11.31 21.16 19.77
CA GLY A 47 10.58 22.40 19.98
C GLY A 47 11.02 23.50 19.03
N ARG A 48 10.35 24.65 19.15
CA ARG A 48 10.67 25.89 18.45
C ARG A 48 11.02 26.97 19.47
N CYS A 49 12.18 27.59 19.32
CA CYS A 49 12.62 28.67 20.19
C CYS A 49 11.89 29.97 19.81
N ASP A 50 11.34 30.66 20.79
CA ASP A 50 10.61 31.91 20.58
C ASP A 50 11.53 33.07 20.15
N ARG A 51 12.84 32.95 20.41
CA ARG A 51 13.85 33.91 19.95
C ARG A 51 14.24 33.62 18.49
N GLU A 52 13.27 33.61 17.59
CA GLU A 52 13.46 33.19 16.20
C GLU A 52 14.48 34.07 15.46
N SER A 53 14.44 35.38 15.68
CA SER A 53 15.37 36.33 15.03
C SER A 53 16.79 36.29 15.56
N ASN A 54 17.01 35.74 16.76
CA ASN A 54 18.33 35.74 17.43
C ASN A 54 18.94 34.35 17.56
N CYS A 55 18.14 33.34 17.87
CA CYS A 55 18.56 31.95 18.09
C CYS A 55 18.14 31.04 16.94
N GLY A 56 16.89 31.17 16.48
CA GLY A 56 16.37 30.40 15.34
C GLY A 56 16.24 28.89 15.56
N TYR A 57 16.53 28.36 16.76
CA TYR A 57 16.47 26.93 17.03
C TYR A 57 15.07 26.35 16.78
N HIS A 58 14.98 25.37 15.89
CA HIS A 58 13.75 24.64 15.60
C HIS A 58 14.04 23.18 15.23
N LEU A 59 13.75 22.28 16.16
CA LEU A 59 13.82 20.84 15.91
C LEU A 59 12.41 20.29 15.69
N ASN A 60 12.04 20.15 14.42
CA ASN A 60 10.73 19.71 13.99
C ASN A 60 10.66 18.16 13.91
N PRO A 61 9.69 17.49 14.56
CA PRO A 61 9.57 16.03 14.55
C PRO A 61 9.30 15.39 13.18
N TYR A 62 8.97 16.20 12.15
CA TYR A 62 8.82 15.75 10.77
C TYR A 62 10.05 15.95 9.90
N HIS A 63 11.04 16.72 10.36
CA HIS A 63 12.29 16.89 9.63
C HIS A 63 13.12 15.61 9.72
N LYS A 64 13.77 15.24 8.60
CA LYS A 64 14.63 14.06 8.53
C LYS A 64 15.98 14.41 9.13
N GLY A 65 16.40 13.64 10.13
CA GLY A 65 17.75 13.76 10.70
C GLY A 65 18.82 13.10 9.82
N PRO A 66 20.06 13.02 10.30
CA PRO A 66 21.18 12.38 9.60
C PRO A 66 20.92 10.91 9.21
N SER A 67 20.04 10.22 9.95
CA SER A 67 19.59 8.85 9.67
C SER A 67 18.63 8.74 8.47
N GLY A 68 18.24 9.85 7.84
CA GLY A 68 17.29 9.88 6.72
C GLY A 68 15.82 9.67 7.11
N LEU A 69 15.53 9.42 8.39
CA LEU A 69 14.18 9.25 8.94
C LEU A 69 13.84 10.42 9.87
N SER A 70 12.55 10.76 9.94
CA SER A 70 12.04 11.73 10.91
C SER A 70 11.58 11.02 12.18
N TYR A 71 11.55 11.74 13.31
CA TYR A 71 11.01 11.22 14.57
C TYR A 71 9.58 10.66 14.39
N ALA A 72 8.75 11.36 13.59
CA ALA A 72 7.40 10.92 13.27
C ALA A 72 7.34 9.59 12.49
N LYS A 73 8.38 9.28 11.70
CA LYS A 73 8.48 8.01 10.97
C LYS A 73 9.03 6.89 11.86
N GLN A 74 10.03 7.19 12.68
CA GLN A 74 10.59 6.25 13.67
C GLN A 74 9.55 5.82 14.72
N SER A 75 8.71 6.74 15.19
CA SER A 75 7.62 6.43 16.13
C SER A 75 6.49 5.60 15.49
N LYS A 76 6.28 5.69 14.17
CA LYS A 76 5.36 4.79 13.44
C LYS A 76 5.90 3.37 13.35
N ASP A 77 7.22 3.20 13.22
CA ASP A 77 7.85 1.88 13.14
C ASP A 77 7.89 1.17 14.51
N GLN A 78 8.04 1.91 15.61
CA GLN A 78 7.90 1.37 16.97
C GLN A 78 6.45 1.00 17.34
N ALA A 79 5.46 1.59 16.67
CA ALA A 79 4.03 1.34 16.89
C ALA A 79 3.47 0.16 16.08
N ARG A 80 4.26 -0.49 15.21
CA ARG A 80 3.83 -1.73 14.55
C ARG A 80 3.86 -2.87 15.58
N VAL A 81 2.68 -3.26 16.05
CA VAL A 81 2.48 -4.55 16.71
C VAL A 81 2.99 -5.62 15.74
N GLY A 82 3.99 -6.40 16.15
CA GLY A 82 4.54 -7.47 15.32
C GLY A 82 3.47 -8.52 14.96
N PRO A 83 3.69 -9.35 13.94
CA PRO A 83 2.75 -10.41 13.58
C PRO A 83 2.50 -11.32 14.78
N ILE A 84 1.22 -11.58 15.09
CA ILE A 84 0.84 -12.46 16.21
C ILE A 84 1.23 -13.89 15.86
N PRO A 85 2.01 -14.59 16.71
CA PRO A 85 2.45 -15.95 16.41
C PRO A 85 1.26 -16.90 16.23
N LYS A 86 1.30 -17.76 15.19
CA LYS A 86 0.28 -18.80 14.95
C LYS A 86 0.05 -19.71 16.16
N ALA A 87 1.10 -19.93 16.96
CA ALA A 87 1.04 -20.73 18.19
C ALA A 87 -0.02 -20.22 19.18
N TRP A 88 -0.30 -18.91 19.22
CA TRP A 88 -1.26 -18.31 20.13
C TRP A 88 -2.70 -18.70 19.78
N PHE A 89 -3.03 -18.78 18.49
CA PHE A 89 -4.32 -19.29 18.01
C PHE A 89 -4.50 -20.77 18.34
N THR A 90 -3.45 -21.56 18.13
CA THR A 90 -3.48 -23.00 18.44
C THR A 90 -3.66 -23.24 19.93
N MET A 91 -3.00 -22.45 20.79
CA MET A 91 -3.15 -22.51 22.23
C MET A 91 -4.56 -22.10 22.66
N ALA A 92 -5.04 -20.93 22.23
CA ALA A 92 -6.36 -20.42 22.56
C ALA A 92 -7.49 -21.34 22.08
N ALA A 93 -7.38 -21.94 20.89
CA ALA A 93 -8.35 -22.91 20.41
C ALA A 93 -8.40 -24.18 21.28
N ARG A 94 -7.22 -24.70 21.68
CA ARG A 94 -7.13 -25.85 22.60
C ARG A 94 -7.72 -25.53 23.97
N GLU A 95 -7.48 -24.35 24.49
CA GLU A 95 -8.03 -23.88 25.77
C GLU A 95 -9.55 -23.68 25.71
N LYS A 96 -10.07 -23.11 24.62
CA LYS A 96 -11.52 -23.01 24.38
C LYS A 96 -12.17 -24.40 24.35
N HIS A 97 -11.55 -25.38 23.69
CA HIS A 97 -12.05 -26.76 23.66
C HIS A 97 -12.07 -27.44 25.03
N LYS A 98 -11.23 -26.99 25.97
CA LYS A 98 -11.23 -27.43 27.38
C LYS A 98 -12.25 -26.69 28.25
N GLY A 99 -13.04 -25.77 27.67
CA GLY A 99 -14.07 -25.01 28.37
C GLY A 99 -13.55 -23.78 29.12
N ILE A 100 -12.30 -23.36 28.89
CA ILE A 100 -11.74 -22.15 29.51
C ILE A 100 -12.45 -20.92 28.95
N LEU A 101 -12.78 -19.96 29.83
CA LEU A 101 -13.50 -18.75 29.43
C LEU A 101 -12.58 -17.81 28.64
N LYS A 102 -13.20 -16.99 27.79
CA LYS A 102 -12.52 -16.01 26.94
C LYS A 102 -11.57 -15.08 27.71
N GLN A 103 -12.00 -14.63 28.89
CA GLN A 103 -11.22 -13.72 29.75
C GLN A 103 -9.96 -14.41 30.31
N ASP A 104 -10.05 -15.69 30.66
CA ASP A 104 -8.92 -16.46 31.20
C ASP A 104 -7.91 -16.81 30.10
N ILE A 105 -8.39 -17.09 28.88
CA ILE A 105 -7.52 -17.29 27.70
C ILE A 105 -6.77 -16.01 27.34
N MET A 106 -7.43 -14.84 27.44
CA MET A 106 -6.75 -13.55 27.29
C MET A 106 -5.67 -13.34 28.35
N ALA A 107 -5.96 -13.66 29.62
CA ALA A 107 -4.99 -13.55 30.70
C ALA A 107 -3.78 -14.47 30.50
N HIS A 108 -3.98 -15.71 30.01
CA HIS A 108 -2.88 -16.62 29.66
C HIS A 108 -2.03 -16.10 28.50
N LEU A 109 -2.66 -15.55 27.45
CA LEU A 109 -1.95 -14.95 26.32
C LEU A 109 -1.10 -13.75 26.75
N MET A 110 -1.59 -12.95 27.71
CA MET A 110 -0.85 -11.81 28.27
C MET A 110 0.38 -12.20 29.09
N GLN A 111 0.51 -13.48 29.50
CA GLN A 111 1.70 -13.99 30.18
C GLN A 111 2.81 -14.42 29.21
N LEU A 112 2.53 -14.47 27.90
CA LEU A 112 3.52 -14.80 26.89
C LEU A 112 4.46 -13.63 26.63
N GLU A 113 5.75 -13.94 26.48
CA GLU A 113 6.80 -12.92 26.31
C GLU A 113 6.54 -12.07 25.06
N GLY A 114 6.46 -10.74 25.26
CA GLY A 114 6.17 -9.77 24.19
C GLY A 114 4.70 -9.59 23.82
N ALA A 115 3.75 -10.20 24.56
CA ALA A 115 2.32 -10.04 24.31
C ALA A 115 1.76 -8.70 24.77
N ARG A 116 1.00 -8.06 23.87
CA ARG A 116 0.19 -6.87 24.18
C ARG A 116 -1.28 -7.26 24.35
N LEU A 117 -2.01 -6.51 25.18
CA LEU A 117 -3.44 -6.71 25.43
C LEU A 117 -4.25 -6.79 24.13
N GLU A 118 -4.01 -5.87 23.20
CA GLU A 118 -4.68 -5.82 21.88
C GLU A 118 -4.48 -7.11 21.06
N GLN A 119 -3.33 -7.77 21.19
CA GLN A 119 -3.05 -9.04 20.50
C GLN A 119 -3.77 -10.22 21.18
N ALA A 120 -3.83 -10.22 22.51
CA ALA A 120 -4.54 -11.24 23.28
C ALA A 120 -6.07 -11.16 23.06
N GLU A 121 -6.61 -9.93 23.01
CA GLU A 121 -8.01 -9.66 22.66
C GLU A 121 -8.36 -10.21 21.28
N TRP A 122 -7.54 -9.89 20.27
CA TRP A 122 -7.81 -10.32 18.90
C TRP A 122 -7.81 -11.86 18.75
N VAL A 123 -6.87 -12.56 19.40
CA VAL A 123 -6.81 -14.03 19.38
C VAL A 123 -8.04 -14.62 20.06
N ALA A 124 -8.46 -14.08 21.20
CA ALA A 124 -9.61 -14.56 21.93
C ALA A 124 -10.93 -14.30 21.18
N ASP A 125 -11.12 -13.13 20.59
CA ASP A 125 -12.29 -12.82 19.75
C ASP A 125 -12.41 -13.80 18.58
N PHE A 126 -11.30 -14.00 17.86
CA PHE A 126 -11.24 -14.88 16.71
C PHE A 126 -11.69 -16.32 17.04
N VAL A 127 -11.22 -16.85 18.16
CA VAL A 127 -11.49 -18.22 18.58
C VAL A 127 -12.93 -18.40 19.09
N PHE A 128 -13.53 -17.38 19.71
CA PHE A 128 -14.88 -17.50 20.28
C PHE A 128 -16.02 -17.19 19.30
N ASP A 129 -15.85 -16.31 18.31
CA ASP A 129 -16.95 -15.83 17.45
C ASP A 129 -17.32 -16.75 16.26
N HIS A 130 -16.72 -17.94 16.14
CA HIS A 130 -17.04 -18.91 15.07
C HIS A 130 -18.27 -19.82 15.32
N SER A 131 -19.29 -19.34 16.02
CA SER A 131 -20.57 -20.05 16.09
C SER A 131 -21.76 -19.10 16.21
N SER A 132 -22.26 -18.57 15.08
CA SER A 132 -23.70 -18.36 14.81
C SER A 132 -23.98 -17.48 13.58
N THR A 133 -24.01 -18.09 12.38
CA THR A 133 -24.62 -17.50 11.17
C THR A 133 -25.94 -18.17 10.77
N ALA A 134 -26.61 -18.88 11.69
CA ALA A 134 -27.94 -19.43 11.45
C ALA A 134 -28.88 -19.06 12.60
N ASN A 135 -30.00 -18.41 12.26
CA ASN A 135 -31.14 -18.03 13.10
C ASN A 135 -30.94 -16.88 14.12
N ARG A 136 -31.29 -15.66 13.70
CA ARG A 136 -31.97 -14.69 14.58
C ARG A 136 -33.15 -14.03 13.86
N PRO A 137 -34.30 -13.83 14.54
CA PRO A 137 -35.51 -13.27 13.96
C PRO A 137 -35.36 -11.76 13.66
N VAL A 138 -36.04 -11.31 12.61
CA VAL A 138 -35.99 -9.95 12.07
C VAL A 138 -36.72 -8.98 13.00
N ALA A 139 -35.99 -8.07 13.64
CA ALA A 139 -36.54 -6.88 14.28
C ALA A 139 -36.71 -5.75 13.25
N PRO A 140 -37.72 -4.86 13.40
CA PRO A 140 -38.05 -3.89 12.37
C PRO A 140 -36.94 -2.86 12.19
N VAL A 141 -36.59 -2.64 10.92
CA VAL A 141 -35.51 -1.78 10.45
C VAL A 141 -35.82 -0.32 10.82
N MET A 142 -35.20 0.19 11.89
CA MET A 142 -34.93 1.61 12.00
C MET A 142 -33.65 1.92 11.22
N GLY A 143 -33.77 2.84 10.27
CA GLY A 143 -32.82 3.09 9.19
C GLY A 143 -31.36 3.15 9.63
N ILE A 144 -30.56 2.24 9.09
CA ILE A 144 -29.10 2.34 9.11
C ILE A 144 -28.74 3.60 8.31
N PRO A 145 -27.98 4.56 8.86
CA PRO A 145 -27.44 5.64 8.06
C PRO A 145 -26.54 5.00 7.00
N THR A 146 -26.90 5.19 5.72
CA THR A 146 -26.10 4.77 4.57
C THR A 146 -24.65 5.14 4.83
N ARG A 147 -23.79 4.13 5.03
CA ARG A 147 -22.34 4.33 5.10
C ARG A 147 -21.95 4.99 3.79
N GLN A 148 -21.66 6.28 3.82
CA GLN A 148 -21.16 7.01 2.66
C GLN A 148 -19.89 6.30 2.22
N THR A 149 -19.97 5.58 1.10
CA THR A 149 -18.80 4.99 0.46
C THR A 149 -17.93 6.15 0.05
N SER A 150 -16.73 6.28 0.65
CA SER A 150 -15.74 7.24 0.18
C SER A 150 -15.58 7.09 -1.34
N PRO A 151 -15.50 8.20 -2.09
CA PRO A 151 -15.35 8.12 -3.54
C PRO A 151 -14.11 7.30 -3.90
N LEU A 152 -14.29 6.23 -4.69
CA LEU A 152 -13.19 5.41 -5.15
C LEU A 152 -12.52 6.08 -6.35
N TYR A 153 -11.26 6.44 -6.20
CA TYR A 153 -10.45 7.01 -7.27
C TYR A 153 -9.60 5.93 -7.92
N SER A 154 -9.99 5.49 -9.11
CA SER A 154 -9.33 4.45 -9.88
C SER A 154 -9.01 4.92 -11.30
N ILE A 155 -8.19 4.17 -12.02
CA ILE A 155 -7.94 4.43 -13.45
C ILE A 155 -9.23 4.07 -14.21
N PRO A 156 -9.74 4.93 -15.11
CA PRO A 156 -10.97 4.64 -15.84
C PRO A 156 -10.87 3.38 -16.70
N ARG A 157 -11.98 2.67 -16.83
CA ARG A 157 -12.08 1.44 -17.64
C ARG A 157 -11.74 1.69 -19.11
N GLU A 158 -11.97 2.90 -19.61
CA GLU A 158 -11.67 3.30 -20.98
C GLU A 158 -10.16 3.29 -21.22
N VAL A 159 -9.36 3.80 -20.26
CA VAL A 159 -7.89 3.81 -20.35
C VAL A 159 -7.35 2.37 -20.37
N PHE A 160 -7.93 1.50 -19.55
CA PHE A 160 -7.63 0.08 -19.54
C PHE A 160 -7.97 -0.60 -20.88
N THR A 161 -9.21 -0.46 -21.34
CA THR A 161 -9.74 -1.12 -22.54
C THR A 161 -9.01 -0.68 -23.81
N GLN A 162 -8.68 0.61 -23.93
CA GLN A 162 -7.89 1.14 -25.05
C GLN A 162 -6.49 0.54 -25.15
N SER A 163 -5.94 0.02 -24.03
CA SER A 163 -4.63 -0.64 -24.03
C SER A 163 -4.68 -2.10 -24.48
N LEU A 164 -5.84 -2.76 -24.45
CA LEU A 164 -5.98 -4.17 -24.77
C LEU A 164 -6.00 -4.38 -26.28
N GLY A 165 -4.83 -4.66 -26.86
CA GLY A 165 -4.69 -4.88 -28.29
C GLY A 165 -3.35 -4.36 -28.82
N TYR A 166 -3.29 -4.11 -30.14
CA TYR A 166 -2.09 -3.66 -30.84
C TYR A 166 -0.86 -4.58 -30.60
N TYR A 167 -1.10 -5.88 -30.39
CA TYR A 167 -0.08 -6.82 -29.96
C TYR A 167 1.06 -7.03 -30.96
N GLY A 168 0.84 -6.77 -32.25
CA GLY A 168 1.92 -6.73 -33.25
C GLY A 168 2.99 -5.64 -33.00
N ARG A 169 2.70 -4.65 -32.16
CA ARG A 169 3.64 -3.61 -31.72
C ARG A 169 4.07 -3.76 -30.26
N ASN A 170 3.61 -4.80 -29.58
CA ASN A 170 3.93 -5.07 -28.17
C ASN A 170 5.04 -6.12 -28.11
N GLN A 171 6.22 -5.72 -27.63
CA GLN A 171 7.39 -6.60 -27.59
C GLN A 171 7.14 -7.82 -26.70
N PHE A 172 6.49 -7.63 -25.55
CA PHE A 172 6.19 -8.74 -24.65
C PHE A 172 5.23 -9.75 -25.31
N ALA A 173 4.19 -9.27 -25.99
CA ALA A 173 3.27 -10.12 -26.74
C ALA A 173 3.98 -10.92 -27.84
N ARG A 174 4.84 -10.25 -28.63
CA ARG A 174 5.64 -10.89 -29.68
C ARG A 174 6.60 -11.94 -29.14
N LEU A 175 7.20 -11.70 -27.98
CA LEU A 175 8.08 -12.66 -27.33
C LEU A 175 7.30 -13.87 -26.82
N LEU A 176 6.11 -13.68 -26.25
CA LEU A 176 5.23 -14.78 -25.87
C LEU A 176 4.82 -15.61 -27.10
N ALA A 177 4.44 -14.96 -28.20
CA ALA A 177 4.08 -15.64 -29.45
C ALA A 177 5.26 -16.43 -30.03
N ARG A 178 6.46 -15.83 -30.07
CA ARG A 178 7.68 -16.51 -30.52
C ARG A 178 8.04 -17.71 -29.66
N HIS A 179 7.81 -17.62 -28.35
CA HIS A 179 8.21 -18.66 -27.39
C HIS A 179 7.17 -19.79 -27.27
N PHE A 180 5.88 -19.47 -27.30
CA PHE A 180 4.78 -20.42 -27.01
C PHE A 180 3.82 -20.64 -28.19
N GLY A 181 3.96 -19.92 -29.29
CA GLY A 181 2.99 -19.88 -30.39
C GLY A 181 1.86 -18.88 -30.15
N ASP A 182 1.24 -18.42 -31.24
CA ASP A 182 0.24 -17.34 -31.23
C ASP A 182 -0.96 -17.67 -30.33
N SER A 183 -1.50 -18.90 -30.44
CA SER A 183 -2.66 -19.32 -29.63
C SER A 183 -2.40 -19.24 -28.13
N VAL A 184 -1.26 -19.72 -27.66
CA VAL A 184 -0.91 -19.69 -26.22
C VAL A 184 -0.65 -18.26 -25.79
N ALA A 185 0.04 -17.48 -26.62
CA ALA A 185 0.29 -16.07 -26.34
C ALA A 185 -1.01 -15.28 -26.18
N ASP A 186 -1.96 -15.42 -27.09
CA ASP A 186 -3.27 -14.74 -27.02
C ASP A 186 -4.04 -15.13 -25.77
N GLN A 187 -4.02 -16.41 -25.39
CA GLN A 187 -4.62 -16.87 -24.13
C GLN A 187 -3.97 -16.20 -22.93
N LEU A 188 -2.64 -16.12 -22.87
CA LEU A 188 -1.90 -15.47 -21.79
C LEU A 188 -2.19 -13.95 -21.73
N LEU A 189 -2.18 -13.27 -22.87
CA LEU A 189 -2.46 -11.84 -22.97
C LEU A 189 -3.88 -11.54 -22.45
N LYS A 190 -4.87 -12.34 -22.84
CA LYS A 190 -6.25 -12.22 -22.37
C LYS A 190 -6.37 -12.57 -20.88
N ARG A 191 -5.82 -13.70 -20.46
CA ARG A 191 -5.90 -14.20 -19.06
C ARG A 191 -5.33 -13.21 -18.05
N PHE A 192 -4.23 -12.54 -18.39
CA PHE A 192 -3.57 -11.57 -17.53
C PHE A 192 -3.93 -10.11 -17.84
N ASN A 193 -4.86 -9.88 -18.76
CA ASN A 193 -5.25 -8.56 -19.24
C ASN A 193 -4.03 -7.70 -19.65
N ILE A 194 -3.09 -8.24 -20.42
CA ILE A 194 -1.88 -7.50 -20.80
C ILE A 194 -2.25 -6.38 -21.78
N GLY A 195 -1.86 -5.15 -21.44
CA GLY A 195 -2.03 -3.99 -22.29
C GLY A 195 -0.78 -3.67 -23.13
N THR A 196 -0.96 -2.77 -24.10
CA THR A 196 0.09 -2.15 -24.91
C THR A 196 0.17 -0.66 -24.55
N SER A 197 1.39 -0.14 -24.38
CA SER A 197 1.63 1.26 -24.03
C SER A 197 2.39 1.99 -25.13
N GLY A 198 1.94 3.20 -25.46
CA GLY A 198 2.65 4.12 -26.35
C GLY A 198 3.81 4.88 -25.69
N ARG A 199 4.09 4.66 -24.38
CA ARG A 199 5.18 5.38 -23.69
C ARG A 199 6.54 5.11 -24.32
N TRP A 200 6.78 3.85 -24.70
CA TRP A 200 7.95 3.43 -25.47
C TRP A 200 7.50 2.46 -26.56
N PRO A 201 8.04 2.54 -27.78
CA PRO A 201 7.77 1.53 -28.80
C PRO A 201 8.04 0.12 -28.24
N GLY A 202 7.07 -0.80 -28.35
CA GLY A 202 7.20 -2.14 -27.80
C GLY A 202 6.69 -2.34 -26.36
N ALA A 203 6.36 -1.29 -25.61
CA ALA A 203 6.06 -1.44 -24.18
C ALA A 203 4.70 -2.11 -23.92
N CYS A 204 4.66 -2.95 -22.89
CA CYS A 204 3.43 -3.57 -22.38
C CYS A 204 2.96 -2.88 -21.08
N VAL A 205 1.74 -3.22 -20.65
CA VAL A 205 1.16 -2.81 -19.37
C VAL A 205 0.73 -4.04 -18.58
N PHE A 206 1.21 -4.14 -17.34
CA PHE A 206 0.72 -5.08 -16.34
C PHE A 206 -0.29 -4.36 -15.44
N TRP A 207 -1.58 -4.72 -15.58
CA TRP A 207 -2.67 -4.07 -14.85
C TRP A 207 -2.92 -4.73 -13.50
N TYR A 208 -3.11 -3.90 -12.48
CA TYR A 208 -3.49 -4.28 -11.11
C TYR A 208 -4.97 -3.97 -10.93
N ILE A 209 -5.78 -5.03 -10.88
CA ILE A 209 -7.24 -4.98 -10.87
C ILE A 209 -7.70 -5.67 -9.59
N ASP A 210 -8.52 -4.99 -8.80
CA ASP A 210 -9.02 -5.57 -7.55
C ASP A 210 -10.18 -6.54 -7.77
N GLU A 211 -10.63 -7.19 -6.70
CA GLU A 211 -11.70 -8.18 -6.70
C GLU A 211 -13.05 -7.59 -7.13
N GLN A 212 -13.25 -6.28 -7.02
CA GLN A 212 -14.43 -5.58 -7.56
C GLN A 212 -14.23 -5.06 -8.99
N GLN A 213 -13.18 -5.51 -9.69
CA GLN A 213 -12.88 -5.14 -11.08
C GLN A 213 -12.52 -3.66 -11.29
N HIS A 214 -12.07 -2.96 -10.25
CA HIS A 214 -11.55 -1.61 -10.38
C HIS A 214 -10.08 -1.62 -10.81
N ILE A 215 -9.71 -0.72 -11.72
CA ILE A 215 -8.33 -0.62 -12.21
C ILE A 215 -7.51 0.24 -11.25
N ARG A 216 -6.77 -0.42 -10.37
CA ARG A 216 -6.06 0.25 -9.26
C ARG A 216 -4.71 0.79 -9.67
N GLY A 217 -4.07 0.17 -10.66
CA GLY A 217 -2.77 0.60 -11.18
C GLY A 217 -2.42 -0.09 -12.49
N GLY A 218 -1.41 0.42 -13.18
CA GLY A 218 -0.85 -0.19 -14.38
C GLY A 218 0.64 0.06 -14.46
N GLN A 219 1.45 -1.00 -14.44
CA GLN A 219 2.90 -0.89 -14.60
C GLN A 219 3.26 -1.04 -16.08
N ILE A 220 3.83 0.01 -16.66
CA ILE A 220 4.37 0.02 -18.01
C ILE A 220 5.80 -0.52 -17.98
N LYS A 221 6.13 -1.46 -18.85
CA LYS A 221 7.45 -2.07 -18.92
C LYS A 221 7.86 -2.37 -20.36
N LEU A 222 9.13 -2.12 -20.69
CA LEU A 222 9.72 -2.50 -21.97
C LEU A 222 10.74 -3.61 -21.76
N PHE A 223 10.59 -4.68 -22.52
CA PHE A 223 11.51 -5.80 -22.54
C PHE A 223 12.40 -5.77 -23.78
N ASP A 224 13.60 -6.35 -23.68
CA ASP A 224 14.43 -6.69 -24.83
C ASP A 224 14.06 -8.09 -25.38
N GLU A 225 14.77 -8.53 -26.42
CA GLU A 225 14.58 -9.83 -27.09
C GLU A 225 14.74 -11.05 -26.16
N THR A 226 15.30 -10.87 -24.96
CA THR A 226 15.60 -11.95 -24.01
C THR A 226 14.69 -11.89 -22.78
N PHE A 227 13.56 -11.18 -22.86
CA PHE A 227 12.64 -10.95 -21.73
C PHE A 227 13.26 -10.17 -20.55
N HIS A 228 14.42 -9.53 -20.74
CA HIS A 228 15.01 -8.64 -19.73
C HIS A 228 14.49 -7.23 -19.89
N THR A 229 14.46 -6.48 -18.79
CA THR A 229 13.96 -5.09 -18.84
C THR A 229 15.00 -4.19 -19.48
N VAL A 230 14.62 -3.46 -20.52
CA VAL A 230 15.51 -2.51 -21.19
C VAL A 230 15.97 -1.45 -20.18
N LYS A 231 17.27 -1.15 -20.17
CA LYS A 231 17.88 -0.08 -19.36
C LYS A 231 18.36 1.05 -20.27
N TYR A 232 18.40 2.28 -19.76
CA TYR A 232 18.94 3.44 -20.45
C TYR A 232 19.80 4.28 -19.51
N VAL A 233 20.76 5.02 -20.06
CA VAL A 233 21.67 5.87 -19.30
C VAL A 233 21.17 7.31 -19.36
N ILE A 234 21.08 7.99 -18.22
CA ILE A 234 20.79 9.42 -18.18
C ILE A 234 22.09 10.24 -18.29
N LYS A 235 21.98 11.56 -18.54
CA LYS A 235 23.15 12.46 -18.68
C LYS A 235 24.15 12.40 -17.51
N ALA A 236 23.70 12.03 -16.32
CA ALA A 236 24.53 11.83 -15.12
C ALA A 236 25.21 10.44 -15.03
N GLY A 237 25.17 9.62 -16.08
CA GLY A 237 25.76 8.28 -16.10
C GLY A 237 24.95 7.19 -15.39
N GLU A 238 23.89 7.56 -14.66
CA GLU A 238 23.04 6.59 -13.94
C GLU A 238 22.21 5.73 -14.93
N LYS A 239 22.16 4.41 -14.69
CA LYS A 239 21.32 3.47 -15.44
C LYS A 239 19.91 3.42 -14.84
N ARG A 240 18.90 3.75 -15.64
CA ARG A 240 17.47 3.64 -15.27
C ARG A 240 16.81 2.52 -16.07
N SER A 241 15.88 1.80 -15.46
CA SER A 241 15.09 0.78 -16.16
C SER A 241 13.93 1.43 -16.92
N ARG A 242 13.53 0.84 -18.05
CA ARG A 242 12.29 1.18 -18.77
C ARG A 242 11.10 0.54 -18.04
N THR A 243 10.85 1.02 -16.83
CA THR A 243 9.68 0.71 -16.00
C THR A 243 9.06 2.02 -15.51
N THR A 244 7.76 2.17 -15.62
CA THR A 244 7.02 3.33 -15.10
C THR A 244 5.57 2.96 -14.82
N TRP A 245 4.77 3.89 -14.33
CA TRP A 245 3.34 3.68 -14.09
C TRP A 245 2.49 4.41 -15.14
N VAL A 246 1.31 3.87 -15.44
CA VAL A 246 0.34 4.49 -16.36
C VAL A 246 0.02 5.92 -15.95
N HIS A 247 -0.28 6.17 -14.68
CA HIS A 247 -0.59 7.52 -14.18
C HIS A 247 0.60 8.48 -14.34
N SER A 248 1.83 8.04 -14.05
CA SER A 248 3.04 8.85 -14.25
C SER A 248 3.30 9.14 -15.73
N SER A 249 3.02 8.16 -16.60
CA SER A 249 3.15 8.34 -18.05
C SER A 249 2.11 9.29 -18.62
N TYR A 250 0.88 9.25 -18.10
CA TYR A 250 -0.18 10.18 -18.48
C TYR A 250 0.13 11.60 -18.03
N ALA A 251 0.55 11.79 -16.77
CA ALA A 251 0.95 13.09 -16.23
C ALA A 251 2.05 13.73 -17.08
N ARG A 252 3.14 12.99 -17.30
CA ARG A 252 4.25 13.42 -18.15
C ARG A 252 3.81 13.83 -19.55
N ARG A 253 2.92 13.06 -20.20
CA ARG A 253 2.41 13.41 -21.54
C ARG A 253 1.58 14.69 -21.50
N CYS A 254 0.79 14.91 -20.45
CA CYS A 254 0.03 16.14 -20.30
C CYS A 254 0.97 17.34 -20.12
N ASP A 255 2.02 17.20 -19.32
CA ASP A 255 3.05 18.22 -19.12
C ASP A 255 3.79 18.54 -20.43
N GLU A 256 4.26 17.52 -21.16
CA GLU A 256 4.97 17.66 -22.44
C GLU A 256 4.10 18.34 -23.51
N LEU A 257 2.78 18.11 -23.49
CA LEU A 257 1.84 18.71 -24.45
C LEU A 257 1.20 20.01 -23.94
N ASN A 258 1.58 20.48 -22.76
CA ASN A 258 0.97 21.62 -22.07
C ASN A 258 -0.57 21.52 -22.01
N ARG A 259 -1.09 20.33 -21.65
CA ARG A 259 -2.53 20.05 -21.53
C ARG A 259 -2.92 19.87 -20.07
N PRO A 260 -4.13 20.30 -19.68
CA PRO A 260 -4.62 20.05 -18.32
C PRO A 260 -4.79 18.55 -18.07
N TYR A 261 -4.52 18.13 -16.83
CA TYR A 261 -4.77 16.75 -16.42
C TYR A 261 -6.28 16.44 -16.48
N PRO A 262 -6.67 15.26 -16.99
CA PRO A 262 -8.05 14.83 -16.95
C PRO A 262 -8.52 14.65 -15.50
N ALA A 263 -9.82 14.76 -15.26
CA ALA A 263 -10.41 14.73 -13.90
C ALA A 263 -9.99 13.50 -13.10
N TRP A 264 -10.02 12.31 -13.71
CA TRP A 264 -9.59 11.07 -13.07
C TRP A 264 -8.12 11.13 -12.63
N LEU A 265 -7.22 11.72 -13.44
CA LEU A 265 -5.80 11.78 -13.13
C LEU A 265 -5.53 12.79 -12.02
N LYS A 266 -6.22 13.94 -12.03
CA LYS A 266 -6.17 14.90 -10.91
C LYS A 266 -6.58 14.22 -9.61
N ALA A 267 -7.72 13.54 -9.60
CA ALA A 267 -8.24 12.86 -8.42
C ALA A 267 -7.35 11.68 -8.00
N TYR A 268 -6.80 10.93 -8.94
CA TYR A 268 -5.92 9.79 -8.67
C TYR A 268 -4.54 10.20 -8.11
N LEU A 269 -4.05 11.40 -8.46
CA LEU A 269 -2.77 11.93 -7.98
C LEU A 269 -2.90 12.78 -6.71
N ASP A 270 -4.10 13.24 -6.37
CA ASP A 270 -4.34 14.05 -5.18
C ASP A 270 -4.07 13.24 -3.90
N GLU A 271 -3.09 13.68 -3.11
CA GLU A 271 -2.71 12.99 -1.87
C GLU A 271 -3.85 12.94 -0.85
N ARG A 272 -4.79 13.90 -0.91
CA ARG A 272 -5.98 13.95 -0.04
C ARG A 272 -6.95 12.78 -0.29
N ASN A 273 -6.83 12.14 -1.45
CA ASN A 273 -7.68 11.02 -1.84
C ASN A 273 -7.11 9.65 -1.43
N GLU A 274 -5.90 9.62 -0.85
CA GLU A 274 -5.26 8.42 -0.28
C GLU A 274 -5.24 7.20 -1.23
N VAL A 275 -5.12 7.45 -2.53
CA VAL A 275 -5.21 6.41 -3.55
C VAL A 275 -4.04 5.44 -3.45
N GLN A 276 -4.35 4.18 -3.15
CA GLN A 276 -3.38 3.09 -3.24
C GLN A 276 -3.21 2.67 -4.69
N LYS A 277 -2.00 2.84 -5.23
CA LYS A 277 -1.69 2.72 -6.68
C LYS A 277 -1.33 1.29 -7.14
N SER A 278 -1.18 0.36 -6.20
CA SER A 278 -0.94 -1.07 -6.42
C SER A 278 -1.35 -1.91 -5.19
N PRO A 279 -2.62 -1.84 -4.75
CA PRO A 279 -3.07 -2.45 -3.51
C PRO A 279 -3.33 -3.95 -3.62
N CYS A 280 -3.38 -4.49 -4.84
CA CYS A 280 -3.75 -5.86 -5.13
C CYS A 280 -2.64 -6.58 -5.90
N LEU A 281 -2.73 -7.91 -5.98
CA LEU A 281 -1.80 -8.72 -6.76
C LEU A 281 -2.09 -8.57 -8.26
N PHE A 282 -1.04 -8.56 -9.07
CA PHE A 282 -1.18 -8.76 -10.51
C PHE A 282 -1.72 -10.16 -10.79
N GLY A 283 -2.72 -10.25 -11.66
CA GLY A 283 -3.41 -11.51 -11.99
C GLY A 283 -4.55 -11.88 -11.03
N LEU A 284 -4.88 -11.05 -10.04
CA LEU A 284 -5.97 -11.30 -9.07
C LEU A 284 -7.34 -11.63 -9.72
N PRO A 285 -7.77 -11.01 -10.83
CA PRO A 285 -9.05 -11.34 -11.46
C PRO A 285 -9.23 -12.81 -11.86
N GLN A 286 -8.14 -13.58 -11.99
CA GLN A 286 -8.22 -15.02 -12.26
C GLN A 286 -9.01 -15.77 -11.18
N LEU A 287 -8.99 -15.30 -9.93
CA LEU A 287 -9.71 -15.92 -8.82
C LEU A 287 -11.24 -15.85 -8.97
N LEU A 288 -11.77 -14.97 -9.82
CA LEU A 288 -13.21 -14.86 -10.05
C LEU A 288 -13.78 -16.05 -10.83
N THR A 289 -12.94 -16.74 -11.59
CA THR A 289 -13.36 -17.84 -12.47
C THR A 289 -12.58 -19.14 -12.23
N ALA A 290 -11.57 -19.11 -11.36
CA ALA A 290 -10.75 -20.28 -11.07
C ALA A 290 -11.46 -21.25 -10.11
N ASP A 291 -11.06 -22.51 -10.18
CA ASP A 291 -11.52 -23.54 -9.25
C ASP A 291 -11.04 -23.22 -7.82
N ALA A 292 -11.94 -23.35 -6.83
CA ALA A 292 -11.68 -23.01 -5.44
C ALA A 292 -10.57 -23.87 -4.78
N HIS A 293 -10.28 -25.06 -5.34
CA HIS A 293 -9.23 -25.97 -4.88
C HIS A 293 -7.94 -25.85 -5.67
N GLN A 294 -7.90 -25.04 -6.74
CA GLN A 294 -6.69 -24.86 -7.52
C GLN A 294 -5.64 -24.06 -6.71
N PRO A 295 -4.41 -24.59 -6.55
CA PRO A 295 -3.40 -23.92 -5.75
C PRO A 295 -2.93 -22.61 -6.38
N VAL A 296 -2.64 -21.63 -5.53
CA VAL A 296 -2.13 -20.31 -5.92
C VAL A 296 -0.60 -20.27 -5.79
N ALA A 297 0.08 -19.81 -6.85
CA ALA A 297 1.51 -19.53 -6.84
C ALA A 297 1.73 -18.02 -6.93
N ILE A 298 2.44 -17.45 -5.94
CA ILE A 298 2.76 -16.02 -5.87
C ILE A 298 4.25 -15.82 -6.15
N VAL A 299 4.57 -14.94 -7.09
CA VAL A 299 5.94 -14.56 -7.44
C VAL A 299 6.17 -13.05 -7.34
N GLU A 300 7.43 -12.62 -7.40
CA GLU A 300 7.75 -11.19 -7.38
C GLU A 300 7.26 -10.47 -8.64
N ALA A 301 7.68 -10.95 -9.82
CA ALA A 301 7.50 -10.23 -11.08
C ALA A 301 6.27 -10.71 -11.88
N PRO A 302 5.43 -9.79 -12.40
CA PRO A 302 4.33 -10.11 -13.32
C PRO A 302 4.74 -10.97 -14.51
N LYS A 303 5.92 -10.66 -15.09
CA LYS A 303 6.52 -11.45 -16.17
C LYS A 303 6.61 -12.94 -15.81
N THR A 304 7.07 -13.26 -14.60
CA THR A 304 7.27 -14.63 -14.16
C THR A 304 5.92 -15.33 -14.00
N ALA A 305 4.90 -14.67 -13.46
CA ALA A 305 3.55 -15.25 -13.38
C ALA A 305 3.00 -15.63 -14.77
N VAL A 306 3.17 -14.73 -15.76
CA VAL A 306 2.73 -15.00 -17.14
C VAL A 306 3.49 -16.16 -17.77
N ILE A 307 4.83 -16.13 -17.73
CA ILE A 307 5.68 -17.15 -18.37
C ILE A 307 5.56 -18.51 -17.69
N SER A 308 5.36 -18.58 -16.37
CA SER A 308 5.22 -19.85 -15.65
C SER A 308 3.87 -20.53 -15.89
N THR A 309 2.85 -19.80 -16.36
CA THR A 309 1.49 -20.33 -16.53
C THR A 309 1.44 -21.53 -17.48
N PRO A 310 2.06 -21.52 -18.68
CA PRO A 310 2.07 -22.69 -19.57
C PRO A 310 2.92 -23.86 -19.03
N TYR A 311 3.98 -23.58 -18.27
CA TYR A 311 4.86 -24.63 -17.73
C TYR A 311 4.23 -25.36 -16.55
N PHE A 312 3.42 -24.66 -15.76
CA PHE A 312 2.81 -25.17 -14.54
C PHE A 312 1.32 -24.81 -14.51
N PRO A 313 0.50 -25.40 -15.39
CA PRO A 313 -0.90 -25.03 -15.57
C PRO A 313 -1.78 -25.39 -14.36
N GLY A 314 -1.29 -26.26 -13.47
CA GLY A 314 -1.97 -26.62 -12.22
C GLY A 314 -2.10 -25.47 -11.21
N PHE A 315 -1.36 -24.37 -11.39
CA PHE A 315 -1.40 -23.22 -10.48
C PHE A 315 -2.13 -22.01 -11.06
N ILE A 316 -2.76 -21.25 -10.17
CA ILE A 316 -3.16 -19.87 -10.44
C ILE A 316 -1.96 -18.97 -10.14
N TRP A 317 -1.35 -18.43 -11.19
CA TRP A 317 -0.17 -17.58 -11.05
C TRP A 317 -0.55 -16.11 -10.82
N MET A 318 -0.01 -15.53 -9.75
CA MET A 318 -0.14 -14.12 -9.41
C MET A 318 1.22 -13.51 -9.07
N ALA A 319 1.33 -12.19 -9.12
CA ALA A 319 2.55 -11.50 -8.73
C ALA A 319 2.30 -10.33 -7.78
N VAL A 320 3.20 -10.12 -6.83
CA VAL A 320 3.16 -8.94 -5.93
C VAL A 320 3.47 -7.65 -6.68
N GLY A 321 4.25 -7.72 -7.75
CA GLY A 321 4.73 -6.53 -8.45
C GLY A 321 6.08 -6.04 -7.92
N ALA A 322 6.56 -4.93 -8.46
CA ALA A 322 7.80 -4.33 -7.97
C ALA A 322 7.58 -3.80 -6.54
N LEU A 323 8.25 -4.44 -5.57
CA LEU A 323 8.46 -3.96 -4.20
C LEU A 323 9.27 -2.66 -4.17
#